data_AF-A0A1J3CSK4-F1
#
_entry.id   AF-A0A1J3CSK4-F1
#
_cell.length_a   1.000
_cell.length_b   1.000
_cell.length_c   1.000
_cell.angle_alpha   90.00
_cell.angle_beta   90.00
_cell.angle_gamma   90.00
#
_symmetry.space_group_name_H-M   'P 1'
#
loop_
_entity.id
_entity.type
_entity.pdbx_description
1 polymer ?
#
loop_
_entity_poly.entity_id
_entity_poly.type
_entity_poly.pdbx_seq_one_letter_code
_entity_poly.pdbx_strand_id
1 'polypeptide(L)'
;MSISPKTNSMECVVQGIIETQHVEALEILLQGLCGVPRERLRVHELCLKSAPNLGVVSSEVRLLCDIDQPDPTWTVKHVGGAMRGAGADQISVMVRTMIESKVSKNALRLFYSLGYKLDHELLKVGFAFHFKRTAHISVSVSSVNKMPKIHAIDEAVPVLPGMQIVDVTAAATPENYSEVAAAVSSFCEFLAPLVHLSKPFDPAGVVPTAAAAAASLMSDGGG
;
A
#
# COMPACT_ATOMS: atom_id res chain seq x y z
N MET A 1 19.61 21.54 -8.64
CA MET A 1 18.66 20.64 -7.96
C MET A 1 18.00 21.47 -6.86
N SER A 2 16.80 22.01 -7.11
CA SER A 2 16.10 22.85 -6.13
C SER A 2 15.42 21.94 -5.11
N ILE A 3 15.95 21.89 -3.89
CA ILE A 3 15.29 21.19 -2.78
C ILE A 3 14.34 22.22 -2.16
N SER A 4 13.06 22.16 -2.54
CA SER A 4 12.01 22.84 -1.78
C SER A 4 12.00 22.30 -0.35
N PRO A 5 11.76 23.14 0.67
CA PRO A 5 11.76 22.71 2.07
C PRO A 5 10.77 21.56 2.26
N LYS A 6 11.25 20.44 2.82
CA LYS A 6 10.47 19.24 3.09
C LYS A 6 9.41 19.58 4.14
N THR A 7 8.15 19.60 3.74
CA THR A 7 7.04 19.32 4.66
C THR A 7 7.29 17.93 5.25
N ASN A 8 7.30 17.81 6.58
CA ASN A 8 7.24 16.50 7.23
C ASN A 8 5.95 15.83 6.75
N SER A 9 6.06 14.80 5.92
CA SER A 9 4.91 14.06 5.42
C SER A 9 4.70 12.81 6.27
N MET A 10 3.44 12.55 6.58
CA MET A 10 2.98 11.34 7.24
C MET A 10 2.07 10.57 6.30
N GLU A 11 1.91 9.28 6.56
CA GLU A 11 0.87 8.47 5.94
C GLU A 11 0.08 7.72 7.01
N CYS A 12 -1.22 7.61 6.77
CA CYS A 12 -2.16 6.78 7.49
C CYS A 12 -2.37 5.50 6.68
N VAL A 13 -2.18 4.34 7.31
CA VAL A 13 -2.20 3.03 6.63
C VAL A 13 -3.00 2.02 7.44
N VAL A 14 -3.89 1.29 6.77
CA VAL A 14 -4.44 0.02 7.24
C VAL A 14 -4.32 -1.03 6.13
N GLN A 15 -4.30 -2.29 6.54
CA GLN A 15 -4.12 -3.41 5.64
C GLN A 15 -5.05 -4.56 6.05
N GLY A 16 -5.47 -5.34 5.06
CA GLY A 16 -6.20 -6.58 5.25
C GLY A 16 -5.89 -7.57 4.14
N ILE A 17 -6.46 -8.75 4.26
CA ILE A 17 -6.33 -9.83 3.28
C ILE A 17 -7.73 -10.25 2.85
N ILE A 18 -7.88 -10.55 1.57
CA ILE A 18 -9.12 -11.05 0.99
C ILE A 18 -8.84 -12.24 0.09
N GLU A 19 -9.74 -13.22 0.11
CA GLU A 19 -9.69 -14.36 -0.82
C GLU A 19 -10.03 -13.90 -2.24
N THR A 20 -9.37 -14.50 -3.22
CA THR A 20 -9.52 -14.12 -4.64
C THR A 20 -10.97 -14.24 -5.11
N GLN A 21 -11.73 -15.20 -4.58
CA GLN A 21 -13.15 -15.38 -4.89
C GLN A 21 -14.05 -14.20 -4.46
N HIS A 22 -13.59 -13.36 -3.52
CA HIS A 22 -14.35 -12.20 -3.03
C HIS A 22 -13.88 -10.86 -3.61
N VAL A 23 -12.84 -10.87 -4.44
CA VAL A 23 -12.24 -9.64 -5.00
C VAL A 23 -13.21 -8.91 -5.93
N GLU A 24 -14.00 -9.63 -6.72
CA GLU A 24 -15.00 -9.03 -7.61
C GLU A 24 -16.09 -8.28 -6.82
N ALA A 25 -16.60 -8.89 -5.75
CA ALA A 25 -17.57 -8.24 -4.87
C ALA A 25 -16.98 -6.98 -4.22
N LEU A 26 -15.70 -7.03 -3.81
CA LEU A 26 -15.00 -5.88 -3.25
C LEU A 26 -14.78 -4.78 -4.32
N GLU A 27 -14.46 -5.13 -5.56
CA GLU A 27 -14.31 -4.19 -6.67
C GLU A 27 -15.61 -3.43 -6.94
N ILE A 28 -16.75 -4.13 -7.00
CA ILE A 28 -18.07 -3.52 -7.20
C ILE A 28 -18.39 -2.54 -6.06
N LEU A 29 -18.17 -2.96 -4.80
CA LEU A 29 -18.36 -2.11 -3.64
C LEU A 29 -17.48 -0.86 -3.69
N LEU A 30 -16.19 -1.00 -3.99
CA LEU A 30 -15.25 0.11 -4.13
C LEU A 30 -15.65 1.05 -5.27
N GLN A 31 -16.08 0.53 -6.40
CA GLN A 31 -16.55 1.33 -7.52
C GLN A 31 -17.75 2.21 -7.13
N GLY A 32 -18.69 1.67 -6.36
CA GLY A 32 -19.85 2.41 -5.82
C GLY A 32 -19.47 3.45 -4.75
N LEU A 33 -18.54 3.10 -3.84
CA LEU A 33 -18.12 3.99 -2.75
C LEU A 33 -17.19 5.12 -3.21
N CYS A 34 -16.28 4.83 -4.14
CA CYS A 34 -15.25 5.75 -4.59
C CYS A 34 -15.76 6.67 -5.71
N GLY A 35 -16.69 6.20 -6.55
CA GLY A 35 -17.28 7.00 -7.64
C GLY A 35 -16.28 7.45 -8.72
N VAL A 36 -15.11 6.82 -8.76
CA VAL A 36 -14.01 7.09 -9.71
C VAL A 36 -13.64 5.80 -10.43
N PRO A 37 -13.10 5.85 -11.65
CA PRO A 37 -12.71 4.64 -12.36
C PRO A 37 -11.59 3.90 -11.64
N ARG A 38 -11.61 2.58 -11.78
CA ARG A 38 -10.52 1.69 -11.38
C ARG A 38 -9.27 1.95 -12.22
N GLU A 39 -8.13 2.03 -11.55
CA GLU A 39 -6.81 2.09 -12.20
C GLU A 39 -6.11 0.74 -12.09
N ARG A 40 -5.47 0.30 -13.17
CA ARG A 40 -4.66 -0.92 -13.15
C ARG A 40 -3.39 -0.67 -12.36
N LEU A 41 -3.04 -1.61 -11.49
CA LEU A 41 -1.85 -1.54 -10.67
C LEU A 41 -0.90 -2.65 -11.10
N ARG A 42 0.28 -2.27 -11.58
CA ARG A 42 1.40 -3.18 -11.82
C ARG A 42 2.68 -2.48 -11.40
N VAL A 43 3.12 -2.75 -10.17
CA VAL A 43 4.24 -2.02 -9.54
C VAL A 43 5.36 -2.98 -9.18
N HIS A 44 6.55 -2.74 -9.73
CA HIS A 44 7.79 -3.39 -9.33
C HIS A 44 8.42 -2.62 -8.16
N GLU A 45 8.51 -3.27 -7.00
CA GLU A 45 9.06 -2.71 -5.77
C GLU A 45 10.42 -3.36 -5.47
N LEU A 46 11.48 -2.54 -5.42
CA LEU A 46 12.82 -2.94 -4.97
C LEU A 46 13.02 -2.45 -3.54
N CYS A 47 13.17 -3.38 -2.60
CA CYS A 47 13.42 -3.08 -1.20
C CYS A 47 14.93 -3.08 -0.93
N LEU A 48 15.46 -1.93 -0.54
CA LEU A 48 16.88 -1.71 -0.27
C LEU A 48 17.10 -1.52 1.24
N LYS A 49 18.18 -2.11 1.75
CA LYS A 49 18.64 -1.93 3.14
C LYS A 49 20.02 -1.29 3.16
N SER A 50 20.24 -0.37 4.10
CA SER A 50 21.57 0.21 4.33
C SER A 50 22.55 -0.86 4.80
N ALA A 51 23.76 -0.87 4.25
CA ALA A 51 24.82 -1.72 4.79
C ALA A 51 25.32 -1.18 6.15
N PRO A 52 25.95 -2.02 7.00
CA PRO A 52 26.36 -1.63 8.36
C PRO A 52 27.33 -0.44 8.42
N ASN A 53 28.02 -0.13 7.33
CA ASN A 53 28.93 1.02 7.23
C ASN A 53 28.23 2.37 7.10
N LEU A 54 26.90 2.41 6.93
CA LEU A 54 26.13 3.66 6.76
C LEU A 54 25.59 4.24 8.07
N GLY A 55 25.65 3.49 9.17
CA GLY A 55 25.16 3.92 10.47
C GLY A 55 24.83 2.76 11.39
N VAL A 56 24.59 3.08 12.66
CA VAL A 56 24.28 2.08 13.71
C VAL A 56 22.86 1.50 13.54
N VAL A 57 21.96 2.24 12.88
CA VAL A 57 20.56 1.84 12.66
C VAL A 57 20.35 1.54 11.19
N SER A 58 19.80 0.36 10.89
CA SER A 58 19.42 -0.01 9.53
C SER A 58 18.30 0.90 9.01
N SER A 59 18.48 1.47 7.82
CA SER A 59 17.47 2.22 7.09
C SER A 59 16.99 1.41 5.88
N GLU A 60 15.69 1.46 5.63
CA GLU A 60 15.05 0.81 4.49
C GLU A 60 14.53 1.86 3.50
N VAL A 61 14.81 1.63 2.22
CA VAL A 61 14.34 2.49 1.12
C VAL A 61 13.70 1.60 0.07
N ARG A 62 12.55 2.03 -0.44
CA ARG A 62 11.82 1.34 -1.51
C ARG A 62 11.93 2.13 -2.79
N LEU A 63 12.28 1.47 -3.89
CA LEU A 63 12.15 2.02 -5.23
C LEU A 63 10.95 1.38 -5.89
N LEU A 64 10.00 2.19 -6.34
CA LEU A 64 8.76 1.75 -6.96
C LEU A 64 8.77 2.16 -8.42
N CYS A 65 8.46 1.24 -9.31
CA CYS A 65 8.28 1.49 -10.73
C CYS A 65 6.89 1.02 -11.15
N ASP A 66 6.04 1.95 -11.58
CA ASP A 66 4.79 1.59 -12.27
C ASP A 66 5.15 1.17 -13.70
N ILE A 67 4.97 -0.12 -13.99
CA ILE A 67 5.36 -0.74 -15.25
C ILE A 67 4.21 -0.83 -16.25
N ASP A 68 3.00 -0.42 -15.88
CA ASP A 68 1.87 -0.35 -16.83
C ASP A 68 1.86 0.99 -17.57
N GLN A 69 2.62 1.99 -17.10
CA GLN A 69 2.76 3.28 -17.75
C GLN A 69 3.66 3.19 -18.99
N PRO A 70 3.33 3.93 -20.07
CA PRO A 70 4.13 3.94 -21.31
C PRO A 70 5.53 4.52 -21.11
N ASP A 71 5.69 5.46 -20.17
CA ASP A 71 6.99 5.91 -19.66
C ASP A 71 7.09 5.57 -18.17
N PRO A 72 7.76 4.46 -17.81
CA PRO A 72 7.80 3.98 -16.44
C PRO A 72 8.40 5.01 -15.48
N THR A 73 7.55 5.52 -14.60
CA THR A 73 7.97 6.50 -13.59
C THR A 73 8.52 5.77 -12.37
N TRP A 74 9.69 6.21 -11.91
CA TRP A 74 10.31 5.68 -10.70
C TRP A 74 10.08 6.64 -9.52
N THR A 75 9.73 6.06 -8.37
CA THR A 75 9.58 6.79 -7.11
C THR A 75 10.46 6.15 -6.06
N VAL A 76 11.20 6.95 -5.32
CA VAL A 76 11.85 6.52 -4.09
C VAL A 76 10.93 6.82 -2.92
N LYS A 77 10.75 5.85 -2.01
CA LYS A 77 9.98 5.99 -0.78
C LYS A 77 10.83 5.58 0.42
N HIS A 78 10.99 6.49 1.37
CA HIS A 78 11.53 6.20 2.69
C HIS A 78 10.38 6.15 3.69
N VAL A 79 10.24 5.03 4.38
CA VAL A 79 9.18 4.78 5.35
C VAL A 79 9.80 4.76 6.73
N GLY A 80 9.42 5.71 7.58
CA GLY A 80 9.88 5.75 8.95
C GLY A 80 9.09 4.82 9.88
N GLY A 81 9.47 4.83 11.16
CA GLY A 81 8.78 4.06 12.19
C GLY A 81 7.33 4.52 12.39
N ALA A 82 6.47 3.57 12.75
CA ALA A 82 5.11 3.88 13.21
C ALA A 82 5.14 4.78 14.46
N MET A 83 4.18 5.69 14.54
CA MET A 83 3.89 6.46 15.74
C MET A 83 3.59 5.51 16.90
N ARG A 84 4.08 5.84 18.10
CA ARG A 84 3.93 5.02 19.31
C ARG A 84 3.43 5.85 20.48
N GLY A 85 2.93 5.17 21.51
CA GLY A 85 2.44 5.77 22.76
C GLY A 85 0.92 5.85 22.80
N ALA A 86 0.38 6.33 23.93
CA ALA A 86 -1.05 6.29 24.22
C ALA A 86 -1.94 6.90 23.12
N GLY A 87 -1.47 7.96 22.45
CA GLY A 87 -2.20 8.56 21.33
C GLY A 87 -2.27 7.66 20.08
N ALA A 88 -1.24 6.85 19.82
CA ALA A 88 -1.22 5.91 18.70
C ALA A 88 -2.07 4.65 18.99
N ASP A 89 -2.17 4.25 20.25
CA ASP A 89 -2.96 3.09 20.68
C ASP A 89 -4.47 3.34 20.56
N GLN A 90 -4.90 4.60 20.68
CA GLN A 90 -6.30 5.01 20.52
C GLN A 90 -6.75 5.12 19.05
N ILE A 91 -5.82 5.14 18.11
CA ILE A 91 -6.10 5.27 16.67
C ILE A 91 -6.09 3.87 16.05
N SER A 92 -7.16 3.49 15.32
CA SER A 92 -7.25 2.17 14.66
C SER A 92 -6.39 2.05 13.40
N VAL A 93 -5.83 3.17 12.94
CA VAL A 93 -4.98 3.30 11.74
C VAL A 93 -3.52 3.46 12.15
N MET A 94 -2.59 2.85 11.41
CA MET A 94 -1.17 3.08 11.64
C MET A 94 -0.78 4.43 11.02
N VAL A 95 -0.23 5.33 11.83
CA VAL A 95 0.35 6.59 11.36
C VAL A 95 1.86 6.47 11.39
N ARG A 96 2.54 6.83 10.30
CA ARG A 96 4.01 6.83 10.25
C ARG A 96 4.54 7.94 9.37
N THR A 97 5.81 8.31 9.58
CA THR A 97 6.48 9.27 8.70
C THR A 97 6.78 8.62 7.35
N MET A 98 6.60 9.38 6.28
CA MET A 98 6.83 8.90 4.93
C MET A 98 7.33 10.05 4.07
N ILE A 99 8.38 9.79 3.29
CA ILE A 99 8.88 10.74 2.31
C ILE A 99 9.02 10.00 1.00
N GLU A 100 8.42 10.57 -0.05
CA GLU A 100 8.54 10.07 -1.40
C GLU A 100 9.06 11.15 -2.36
N SER A 101 9.70 10.71 -3.44
CA SER A 101 10.19 11.61 -4.48
C SER A 101 10.28 10.88 -5.81
N LYS A 102 9.94 11.57 -6.90
CA LYS A 102 10.17 11.05 -8.26
C LYS A 102 11.67 11.00 -8.53
N VAL A 103 12.12 9.90 -9.11
CA VAL A 103 13.53 9.64 -9.45
C VAL A 103 13.63 9.09 -10.87
N SER A 104 14.85 9.08 -11.40
CA SER A 104 15.12 8.43 -12.68
C SER A 104 15.36 6.93 -12.48
N LYS A 105 15.36 6.17 -13.60
CA LYS A 105 15.74 4.75 -13.64
C LYS A 105 17.14 4.44 -13.08
N ASN A 106 18.00 5.45 -12.89
CA ASN A 106 19.33 5.28 -12.30
C ASN A 106 19.32 5.24 -10.76
N ALA A 107 18.16 5.35 -10.11
CA ALA A 107 18.03 5.38 -8.65
C ALA A 107 18.69 4.17 -7.98
N LEU A 108 18.52 2.95 -8.52
CA LEU A 108 19.13 1.75 -7.94
C LEU A 108 20.66 1.85 -7.88
N ARG A 109 21.29 2.33 -8.97
CA ARG A 109 22.75 2.52 -9.03
C ARG A 109 23.23 3.59 -8.05
N LEU A 110 22.46 4.68 -7.90
CA LEU A 110 22.74 5.71 -6.91
C LEU A 110 22.73 5.13 -5.50
N PHE A 111 21.68 4.38 -5.13
CA PHE A 111 21.58 3.80 -3.79
C PHE A 111 22.66 2.76 -3.49
N TYR A 112 23.07 1.96 -4.49
CA TYR A 112 24.24 1.09 -4.33
C TYR A 112 25.53 1.89 -4.08
N SER A 113 25.73 3.00 -4.78
CA SER A 113 26.88 3.89 -4.57
C SER A 113 26.85 4.55 -3.19
N LEU A 114 25.66 4.78 -2.65
CA LEU A 114 25.43 5.23 -1.28
C LEU A 114 25.58 4.12 -0.23
N GLY A 115 25.91 2.88 -0.62
CA GLY A 115 26.11 1.77 0.32
C GLY A 115 24.82 1.03 0.74
N TYR A 116 23.73 1.17 0.01
CA TYR A 116 22.57 0.29 0.16
C TYR A 116 22.76 -1.01 -0.63
N LYS A 117 22.06 -2.06 -0.22
CA LYS A 117 22.00 -3.35 -0.92
C LYS A 117 20.54 -3.73 -1.16
N LEU A 118 20.30 -4.45 -2.26
CA LEU A 118 19.00 -5.05 -2.52
C LEU A 118 18.77 -6.17 -1.51
N ASP A 119 17.69 -6.07 -0.75
CA ASP A 119 17.26 -7.08 0.22
C ASP A 119 16.32 -8.08 -0.44
N HIS A 120 15.26 -7.56 -1.07
CA HIS A 120 14.32 -8.35 -1.85
C HIS A 120 13.60 -7.44 -2.86
N GLU A 121 12.85 -8.05 -3.77
CA GLU A 121 11.99 -7.35 -4.71
C GLU A 121 10.66 -8.09 -4.86
N LEU A 122 9.63 -7.32 -5.19
CA LEU A 122 8.26 -7.81 -5.31
C LEU A 122 7.60 -7.18 -6.53
N LEU A 123 6.67 -7.91 -7.12
CA LEU A 123 5.75 -7.38 -8.12
C LEU A 123 4.34 -7.39 -7.54
N LYS A 124 3.77 -6.20 -7.37
CA LYS A 124 2.36 -6.02 -6.99
C LYS A 124 1.51 -5.91 -8.25
N VAL A 125 0.52 -6.78 -8.38
CA VAL A 125 -0.39 -6.80 -9.54
C VAL A 125 -1.84 -6.78 -9.04
N GLY A 126 -2.64 -5.86 -9.55
CA GLY A 126 -4.05 -5.74 -9.20
C GLY A 126 -4.64 -4.43 -9.69
N PHE A 127 -5.37 -3.75 -8.82
CA PHE A 127 -5.99 -2.47 -9.13
C PHE A 127 -6.00 -1.52 -7.93
N ALA A 128 -6.24 -0.24 -8.22
CA ALA A 128 -6.39 0.80 -7.21
C ALA A 128 -7.52 1.77 -7.54
N PHE A 129 -8.02 2.43 -6.50
CA PHE A 129 -8.93 3.57 -6.58
C PHE A 129 -8.31 4.73 -5.80
N HIS A 130 -8.22 5.90 -6.44
CA HIS A 130 -7.70 7.13 -5.86
C HIS A 130 -8.81 8.17 -5.83
N PHE A 131 -9.27 8.56 -4.64
CA PHE A 131 -10.39 9.46 -4.50
C PHE A 131 -10.18 10.46 -3.37
N LYS A 132 -10.93 11.57 -3.44
CA LYS A 132 -10.87 12.62 -2.43
C LYS A 132 -12.21 12.70 -1.69
N ARG A 133 -12.16 12.58 -0.36
CA ARG A 133 -13.24 12.98 0.57
C ARG A 133 -12.70 14.07 1.48
N THR A 134 -12.71 13.84 2.80
CA THR A 134 -11.99 14.66 3.78
C THR A 134 -10.46 14.58 3.58
N ALA A 135 -9.96 13.46 3.05
CA ALA A 135 -8.57 13.25 2.68
C ALA A 135 -8.45 12.63 1.29
N HIS A 136 -7.26 12.68 0.71
CA HIS A 136 -6.92 11.89 -0.48
C HIS A 136 -6.65 10.44 -0.03
N ILE A 137 -7.60 9.56 -0.30
CA ILE A 137 -7.56 8.15 0.09
C ILE A 137 -7.26 7.32 -1.16
N SER A 138 -6.35 6.36 -0.99
CA SER A 138 -6.00 5.38 -2.01
C SER A 138 -6.30 3.99 -1.46
N VAL A 139 -7.08 3.21 -2.19
CA VAL A 139 -7.35 1.81 -1.88
C VAL A 139 -6.75 0.97 -2.98
N SER A 140 -5.92 -0.01 -2.64
CA SER A 140 -5.39 -0.96 -3.61
C SER A 140 -5.70 -2.38 -3.20
N VAL A 141 -6.03 -3.21 -4.19
CA VAL A 141 -6.24 -4.65 -4.03
C VAL A 141 -5.24 -5.32 -4.96
N SER A 142 -4.31 -6.09 -4.39
CA SER A 142 -3.19 -6.63 -5.17
C SER A 142 -2.70 -7.99 -4.70
N SER A 143 -2.27 -8.81 -5.65
CA SER A 143 -1.43 -9.97 -5.40
C SER A 143 0.03 -9.52 -5.26
N VAL A 144 0.70 -10.01 -4.23
CA VAL A 144 2.15 -9.84 -4.06
C VAL A 144 2.86 -11.04 -4.66
N ASN A 145 3.71 -10.79 -5.65
CA ASN A 145 4.45 -11.80 -6.37
C ASN A 145 5.94 -11.64 -6.07
N LYS A 146 6.62 -12.78 -5.89
CA LYS A 146 8.09 -12.84 -5.80
C LYS A 146 8.66 -13.17 -7.17
N MET A 147 9.88 -12.72 -7.44
CA MET A 147 10.60 -13.08 -8.64
C MET A 147 11.62 -14.17 -8.30
N PRO A 148 11.54 -15.38 -8.89
CA PRO A 148 12.51 -16.46 -8.65
C PRO A 148 13.94 -16.06 -9.05
N LYS A 149 14.06 -15.20 -10.06
CA LYS A 149 15.30 -14.63 -10.56
C LYS A 149 15.25 -13.12 -10.46
N ILE A 150 16.37 -12.52 -10.08
CA ILE A 150 16.45 -11.07 -9.90
C ILE A 150 16.05 -10.33 -11.18
N HIS A 151 15.11 -9.40 -11.06
CA HIS A 151 14.51 -8.56 -12.09
C HIS A 151 13.73 -9.30 -13.19
N ALA A 152 13.49 -10.61 -13.04
CA ALA A 152 12.69 -11.40 -13.98
C ALA A 152 11.19 -11.22 -13.71
N ILE A 153 10.66 -10.05 -14.06
CA ILE A 153 9.24 -9.67 -13.83
C ILE A 153 8.28 -10.64 -14.51
N ASP A 154 8.64 -11.14 -15.69
CA ASP A 154 7.78 -12.06 -16.47
C ASP A 154 7.72 -13.47 -15.87
N GLU A 155 8.63 -13.79 -14.94
CA GLU A 155 8.67 -15.06 -14.20
C GLU A 155 8.08 -14.92 -12.78
N ALA A 156 7.46 -13.78 -12.46
CA ALA A 156 6.93 -13.52 -11.13
C ALA A 156 5.81 -14.51 -10.76
N VAL A 157 5.86 -15.04 -9.54
CA VAL A 157 4.89 -15.99 -9.00
C VAL A 157 4.28 -15.47 -7.71
N PRO A 158 2.97 -15.70 -7.44
CA PRO A 158 2.34 -15.26 -6.20
C PRO A 158 3.06 -15.82 -4.97
N VAL A 159 3.29 -14.96 -3.97
CA VAL A 159 3.83 -15.39 -2.67
C VAL A 159 2.80 -16.21 -1.92
N LEU A 160 1.52 -15.81 -1.99
CA LEU A 160 0.40 -16.51 -1.39
C LEU A 160 -0.74 -16.65 -2.42
N PRO A 161 -0.79 -17.78 -3.15
CA PRO A 161 -1.86 -18.04 -4.12
C PRO A 161 -3.25 -18.01 -3.46
N GLY A 162 -4.25 -17.51 -4.19
CA GLY A 162 -5.64 -17.44 -3.71
C GLY A 162 -5.95 -16.29 -2.77
N MET A 163 -4.94 -15.52 -2.32
CA MET A 163 -5.11 -14.36 -1.45
C MET A 163 -4.63 -13.07 -2.12
N GLN A 164 -5.28 -11.97 -1.80
CA GLN A 164 -4.87 -10.62 -2.19
C GLN A 164 -4.78 -9.71 -0.98
N ILE A 165 -3.87 -8.74 -1.04
CA ILE A 165 -3.71 -7.71 -0.02
C ILE A 165 -4.59 -6.52 -0.38
N VAL A 166 -5.33 -6.03 0.61
CA VAL A 166 -6.07 -4.78 0.54
C VAL A 166 -5.32 -3.75 1.38
N ASP A 167 -4.76 -2.73 0.73
CA ASP A 167 -4.10 -1.60 1.39
C ASP A 167 -4.97 -0.35 1.26
N VAL A 168 -5.25 0.33 2.38
CA VAL A 168 -5.88 1.66 2.39
C VAL A 168 -4.87 2.65 2.95
N THR A 169 -4.52 3.65 2.14
CA THR A 169 -3.52 4.66 2.49
C THR A 169 -4.04 6.07 2.26
N ALA A 170 -3.62 7.01 3.10
CA ALA A 170 -3.87 8.42 2.89
C ALA A 170 -2.66 9.26 3.32
N ALA A 171 -2.32 10.27 2.52
CA ALA A 171 -1.26 11.22 2.86
C ALA A 171 -1.75 12.22 3.92
N ALA A 172 -0.88 12.52 4.87
CA ALA A 172 -1.14 13.42 5.99
C ALA A 172 0.09 14.29 6.30
N THR A 173 -0.10 15.23 7.22
CA THR A 173 0.95 16.04 7.84
C THR A 173 0.87 15.89 9.36
N PRO A 174 1.92 16.29 10.11
CA PRO A 174 1.89 16.30 11.58
C PRO A 174 0.72 17.08 12.17
N GLU A 175 0.17 18.04 11.44
CA GLU A 175 -0.91 18.92 11.90
C GLU A 175 -2.31 18.33 11.68
N ASN A 176 -2.49 17.41 10.73
CA ASN A 176 -3.81 16.90 10.35
C ASN A 176 -3.95 15.37 10.36
N TYR A 177 -2.92 14.62 10.77
CA TYR A 177 -2.96 13.15 10.73
C TYR A 177 -4.13 12.55 11.53
N SER A 178 -4.60 13.19 12.58
CA SER A 178 -5.74 12.71 13.38
C SER A 178 -7.05 12.75 12.60
N GLU A 179 -7.30 13.83 11.87
CA GLU A 179 -8.45 13.98 10.97
C GLU A 179 -8.36 12.98 9.81
N VAL A 180 -7.18 12.86 9.19
CA VAL A 180 -6.95 11.90 8.10
C VAL A 180 -7.14 10.46 8.58
N ALA A 181 -6.63 10.12 9.77
CA ALA A 181 -6.82 8.80 10.36
C ALA A 181 -8.31 8.51 10.62
N ALA A 182 -9.07 9.46 11.15
CA ALA A 182 -10.51 9.30 11.35
C ALA A 182 -11.27 9.09 10.04
N ALA A 183 -10.89 9.82 8.97
CA ALA A 183 -11.46 9.65 7.64
C ALA A 183 -11.16 8.26 7.05
N VAL A 184 -9.94 7.75 7.24
CA VAL A 184 -9.56 6.39 6.84
C VAL A 184 -10.34 5.36 7.65
N SER A 185 -10.42 5.49 8.97
CA SER A 185 -11.19 4.58 9.84
C SER A 185 -12.65 4.51 9.42
N SER A 186 -13.31 5.65 9.23
CA SER A 186 -14.71 5.70 8.79
C SER A 186 -14.91 5.09 7.40
N PHE A 187 -13.97 5.30 6.47
CA PHE A 187 -14.05 4.64 5.17
C PHE A 187 -13.95 3.11 5.27
N CYS A 188 -13.11 2.59 6.16
CA CYS A 188 -12.90 1.16 6.32
C CYS A 188 -14.13 0.43 6.90
N GLU A 189 -15.01 1.12 7.62
CA GLU A 189 -16.27 0.55 8.11
C GLU A 189 -17.17 0.07 6.97
N PHE A 190 -17.15 0.76 5.82
CA PHE A 190 -17.89 0.32 4.64
C PHE A 190 -17.32 -0.97 4.02
N LEU A 191 -16.05 -1.28 4.27
CA LEU A 191 -15.36 -2.47 3.73
C LEU A 191 -15.44 -3.68 4.67
N ALA A 192 -15.74 -3.46 5.96
CA ALA A 192 -15.84 -4.47 7.00
C ALA A 192 -16.69 -5.71 6.65
N PRO A 193 -17.77 -5.62 5.83
CA PRO A 193 -18.51 -6.81 5.41
C PRO A 193 -17.67 -7.82 4.61
N LEU A 194 -16.69 -7.34 3.82
CA LEU A 194 -15.90 -8.17 2.90
C LEU A 194 -14.45 -8.37 3.33
N VAL A 195 -13.87 -7.40 4.06
CA VAL A 195 -12.46 -7.43 4.44
C VAL A 195 -12.28 -6.87 5.84
N HIS A 196 -11.52 -7.59 6.66
CA HIS A 196 -11.06 -7.09 7.94
C HIS A 196 -9.77 -6.28 7.75
N LEU A 197 -9.83 -4.98 8.01
CA LEU A 197 -8.70 -4.06 7.92
C LEU A 197 -8.19 -3.73 9.32
N SER A 198 -6.88 -3.86 9.52
CA SER A 198 -6.20 -3.57 10.78
C SER A 198 -4.90 -2.79 10.55
N LYS A 199 -4.21 -2.43 11.64
CA LYS A 199 -2.85 -1.90 11.53
C LYS A 199 -1.98 -2.95 10.84
N PRO A 200 -1.12 -2.58 9.87
CA PRO A 200 -0.23 -3.55 9.26
C PRO A 200 0.59 -4.30 10.30
N PHE A 201 0.79 -5.60 10.07
CA PHE A 201 1.47 -6.54 10.98
C PHE A 201 0.75 -6.85 12.29
N ASP A 202 -0.50 -6.42 12.45
CA ASP A 202 -1.38 -6.89 13.52
C ASP A 202 -1.97 -8.27 13.16
N PRO A 203 -1.75 -9.33 13.95
CA PRO A 203 -2.15 -10.71 13.61
C PRO A 203 -3.66 -11.00 13.52
N ALA A 204 -4.55 -10.01 13.75
CA ALA A 204 -6.01 -10.20 13.72
C ALA A 204 -6.64 -10.42 12.31
N GLY A 205 -5.85 -10.38 11.23
CA GLY A 205 -6.29 -10.21 9.83
C GLY A 205 -6.99 -11.37 9.10
N VAL A 206 -7.43 -12.44 9.75
CA VAL A 206 -8.13 -13.56 9.07
C VAL A 206 -9.46 -13.84 9.77
N VAL A 207 -10.58 -13.39 9.19
CA VAL A 207 -11.92 -13.63 9.75
C VAL A 207 -12.82 -14.36 8.72
N PRO A 208 -13.56 -15.41 9.12
CA PRO A 208 -14.45 -16.20 8.23
C PRO A 208 -15.72 -15.46 7.71
N THR A 209 -15.92 -14.18 8.02
CA THR A 209 -17.18 -13.47 7.79
C THR A 209 -17.36 -12.90 6.38
N ALA A 210 -16.30 -12.84 5.56
CA ALA A 210 -16.34 -12.28 4.21
C ALA A 210 -17.30 -13.03 3.27
N ALA A 211 -17.45 -14.34 3.47
CA ALA A 211 -18.23 -15.21 2.59
C ALA A 211 -19.74 -14.89 2.59
N ALA A 212 -20.30 -14.53 3.75
CA ALA A 212 -21.74 -14.28 3.89
C ALA A 212 -22.17 -12.94 3.25
N ALA A 213 -21.33 -11.91 3.36
CA ALA A 213 -21.62 -10.60 2.75
C ALA A 213 -21.40 -10.60 1.23
N ALA A 214 -20.37 -11.31 0.75
CA ALA A 214 -20.11 -11.44 -0.69
C ALA A 214 -21.29 -12.10 -1.42
N ALA A 215 -21.87 -13.16 -0.84
CA ALA A 215 -23.02 -13.86 -1.42
C ALA A 215 -24.25 -12.95 -1.60
N SER A 216 -24.50 -12.03 -0.66
CA SER A 216 -25.63 -11.11 -0.71
C SER A 216 -25.46 -10.04 -1.81
N LEU A 217 -24.24 -9.53 -2.02
CA LEU A 217 -23.98 -8.53 -3.06
C LEU A 217 -24.06 -9.12 -4.48
N MET A 218 -23.68 -10.38 -4.66
CA MET A 218 -23.72 -11.06 -5.96
C MET A 218 -25.13 -11.52 -6.36
N SER A 219 -26.06 -11.61 -5.41
CA SER A 219 -27.43 -12.07 -5.66
C SER A 219 -28.39 -10.98 -6.15
N ASP A 220 -28.06 -9.70 -5.98
CA ASP A 220 -28.99 -8.58 -6.23
C ASP A 220 -28.89 -7.98 -7.65
N GLY A 221 -28.03 -8.56 -8.51
CA GLY A 221 -27.82 -8.14 -9.90
C GLY A 221 -28.73 -8.81 -10.94
N GLY A 222 -29.75 -9.57 -10.51
CA GLY A 222 -30.66 -10.31 -11.39
C GLY A 222 -32.11 -9.89 -11.23
N GLY A 223 -32.48 -8.76 -11.83
CA GLY A 223 -33.85 -8.28 -11.97
C GLY A 223 -34.10 -7.74 -13.36
#